data_AF-A0A1E4FTC0-F1
#
_entry.id   AF-A0A1E4FTC0-F1
#
_cell.length_a   1.000
_cell.length_b   1.000
_cell.length_c   1.000
_cell.angle_alpha   90.00
_cell.angle_beta   90.00
_cell.angle_gamma   90.00
#
_symmetry.space_group_name_H-M   'P 1'
#
loop_
_entity.id
_entity.type
_entity.pdbx_description
1 polymer ?
#
loop_
_entity_poly.entity_id
_entity_poly.type
_entity_poly.pdbx_seq_one_letter_code
_entity_poly.pdbx_strand_id
1 'polypeptide(L)'
;MVQADVLQQCGRYAQAARRWLEVARDSSETYPWIFAGICLARQGLLHEAESCHRQATQCTGDPDEAMLNLALVLRAQERYQEALECARRAQQMSDGLDESELALLIEDLEKAIEFH
;
A
#
# COMPACT_ATOMS: atom_id res chain seq x y z
N MET A 1 -0.97 -14.82 -26.29
CA MET A 1 -1.47 -15.34 -25.00
C MET A 1 -1.31 -14.34 -23.85
N VAL A 2 -0.19 -13.61 -23.72
CA VAL A 2 0.05 -12.66 -22.62
C VAL A 2 -1.00 -11.54 -22.51
N GLN A 3 -1.48 -10.99 -23.64
CA GLN A 3 -2.42 -9.86 -23.63
C GLN A 3 -3.82 -10.19 -23.06
N ALA A 4 -4.31 -11.41 -23.26
CA ALA A 4 -5.63 -11.83 -22.75
C ALA A 4 -5.60 -12.06 -21.24
N ASP A 5 -4.51 -12.65 -20.74
CA ASP A 5 -4.33 -12.91 -19.31
C ASP A 5 -4.11 -11.60 -18.53
N VAL A 6 -3.33 -10.67 -19.06
CA VAL A 6 -3.16 -9.33 -18.46
C VAL A 6 -4.50 -8.59 -18.38
N LEU A 7 -5.30 -8.58 -19.45
CA LEU A 7 -6.60 -7.93 -19.44
C LEU A 7 -7.57 -8.59 -18.44
N GLN A 8 -7.56 -9.92 -18.36
CA GLN A 8 -8.36 -10.67 -17.40
C GLN A 8 -7.94 -10.39 -15.95
N GLN A 9 -6.63 -10.30 -15.68
CA GLN A 9 -6.10 -9.96 -14.36
C GLN A 9 -6.46 -8.52 -13.98
N CYS A 10 -6.27 -7.55 -14.86
CA CYS A 10 -6.70 -6.15 -14.62
C CYS A 10 -8.19 -6.07 -14.31
N GLY A 11 -9.04 -6.77 -15.06
CA GLY A 11 -10.48 -6.82 -14.80
C GLY A 11 -10.83 -7.43 -13.43
N ARG A 12 -10.09 -8.46 -13.00
CA ARG A 12 -10.27 -9.05 -11.66
C ARG A 12 -9.86 -8.09 -10.55
N TYR A 13 -8.74 -7.39 -10.70
CA TYR A 13 -8.30 -6.39 -9.71
C TYR A 13 -9.28 -5.21 -9.63
N ALA A 14 -9.82 -4.74 -10.76
CA ALA A 14 -10.83 -3.69 -10.79
C ALA A 14 -12.10 -4.08 -10.04
N GLN A 15 -12.61 -5.30 -10.29
CA GLN A 15 -13.78 -5.83 -9.59
C GLN A 15 -13.53 -6.04 -8.10
N ALA A 16 -12.33 -6.53 -7.74
CA ALA A 16 -11.95 -6.72 -6.34
C ALA A 16 -11.84 -5.39 -5.60
N ALA A 17 -11.15 -4.40 -6.18
CA ALA A 17 -11.03 -3.06 -5.61
C ALA A 17 -12.41 -2.46 -5.30
N ARG A 18 -13.34 -2.55 -6.25
CA ARG A 18 -14.71 -2.05 -6.07
C ARG A 18 -15.42 -2.71 -4.88
N ARG A 19 -15.35 -4.04 -4.79
CA ARG A 19 -15.99 -4.78 -3.67
C ARG A 19 -15.38 -4.41 -2.33
N TRP A 20 -14.06 -4.29 -2.27
CA TRP A 20 -13.39 -3.87 -1.04
C TRP A 20 -13.76 -2.45 -0.62
N LEU A 21 -13.85 -1.51 -1.58
CA LEU A 21 -14.31 -0.15 -1.30
C LEU A 21 -15.76 -0.10 -0.83
N GLU A 22 -16.65 -0.95 -1.37
CA GLU A 22 -18.03 -1.07 -0.89
C GLU A 22 -18.05 -1.50 0.58
N VAL A 23 -17.29 -2.54 0.96
CA VAL A 23 -17.16 -2.99 2.35
C VAL A 23 -16.53 -1.92 3.25
N ALA A 24 -15.52 -1.21 2.75
CA ALA A 24 -14.79 -0.20 3.50
C ALA A 24 -15.64 1.03 3.86
N ARG A 25 -16.72 1.31 3.10
CA ARG A 25 -17.64 2.42 3.38
C ARG A 25 -18.58 2.14 4.55
N ASP A 26 -18.88 0.86 4.79
CA ASP A 26 -19.81 0.42 5.82
C ASP A 26 -19.07 -0.10 7.07
N SER A 27 -17.73 -0.12 7.04
CA SER A 27 -16.87 -0.64 8.10
C SER A 27 -15.87 0.41 8.60
N SER A 28 -15.54 0.35 9.88
CA SER A 28 -14.44 1.13 10.48
C SER A 28 -13.10 0.37 10.50
N GLU A 29 -13.04 -0.81 9.88
CA GLU A 29 -11.86 -1.68 9.87
C GLU A 29 -10.81 -1.25 8.83
N THR A 30 -9.55 -1.50 9.16
CA THR A 30 -8.38 -1.18 8.31
C THR A 30 -8.27 -2.07 7.06
N TYR A 31 -8.57 -3.37 7.18
CA TYR A 31 -8.32 -4.36 6.12
C TYR A 31 -9.01 -4.08 4.77
N PRO A 32 -10.31 -3.69 4.71
CA PRO A 32 -10.96 -3.40 3.44
C PRO A 32 -10.25 -2.29 2.66
N TRP A 33 -9.75 -1.26 3.36
CA TRP A 33 -8.98 -0.18 2.74
C TRP A 33 -7.60 -0.66 2.25
N ILE A 34 -6.92 -1.52 3.00
CA ILE A 34 -5.65 -2.14 2.57
C ILE A 34 -5.86 -2.94 1.28
N PHE A 35 -6.83 -3.85 1.25
CA PHE A 35 -7.05 -4.70 0.08
C PHE A 35 -7.54 -3.94 -1.15
N ALA A 36 -8.36 -2.89 -0.96
CA ALA A 36 -8.70 -1.96 -2.03
C ALA A 36 -7.44 -1.30 -2.61
N GLY A 37 -6.57 -0.77 -1.75
CA GLY A 37 -5.32 -0.12 -2.13
C GLY A 37 -4.38 -1.06 -2.91
N ILE A 38 -4.20 -2.31 -2.45
CA ILE A 38 -3.39 -3.32 -3.16
C ILE A 38 -3.95 -3.59 -4.55
N CYS A 39 -5.27 -3.75 -4.69
CA CYS A 39 -5.90 -3.98 -5.98
C CYS A 39 -5.75 -2.79 -6.93
N LEU A 40 -5.81 -1.56 -6.41
CA LEU A 40 -5.61 -0.33 -7.19
C LEU A 40 -4.15 -0.15 -7.61
N ALA A 41 -3.19 -0.42 -6.73
CA ALA A 41 -1.76 -0.38 -7.03
C ALA A 41 -1.39 -1.38 -8.14
N ARG A 42 -1.97 -2.59 -8.11
CA ARG A 42 -1.79 -3.59 -9.19
C ARG A 42 -2.37 -3.17 -10.54
N GLN A 43 -3.28 -2.20 -10.56
CA GLN A 43 -3.81 -1.60 -11.77
C GLN A 43 -3.00 -0.37 -12.24
N GLY A 44 -1.97 0.02 -11.49
CA GLY A 44 -1.20 1.25 -11.74
C GLY A 44 -1.88 2.52 -11.25
N LEU A 45 -3.01 2.41 -10.54
CA LEU A 45 -3.77 3.54 -9.99
C LEU A 45 -3.17 3.94 -8.63
N LEU A 46 -1.95 4.47 -8.68
CA LEU A 46 -1.14 4.71 -7.47
C LEU A 46 -1.73 5.80 -6.57
N HIS A 47 -2.37 6.84 -7.11
CA HIS A 47 -2.96 7.91 -6.31
C HIS A 47 -4.22 7.44 -5.55
N GLU A 48 -5.03 6.61 -6.18
CA GLU A 48 -6.19 5.99 -5.56
C GLU A 48 -5.75 4.96 -4.50
N ALA A 49 -4.69 4.19 -4.79
CA ALA A 49 -4.09 3.29 -3.81
C ALA A 49 -3.56 4.03 -2.57
N GLU A 50 -2.83 5.13 -2.77
CA GLU A 50 -2.35 6.00 -1.69
C GLU A 50 -3.52 6.49 -0.83
N SER A 51 -4.59 6.97 -1.47
CA SER A 51 -5.79 7.45 -0.77
C SER A 51 -6.41 6.35 0.11
N CYS A 52 -6.48 5.12 -0.40
CA CYS A 52 -6.98 3.97 0.37
C CYS A 52 -6.08 3.66 1.56
N HIS A 53 -4.76 3.61 1.39
CA HIS A 53 -3.85 3.32 2.51
C HIS A 53 -3.85 4.45 3.55
N ARG A 54 -3.99 5.72 3.14
CA ARG A 54 -4.19 6.83 4.09
C ARG A 54 -5.48 6.69 4.89
N GLN A 55 -6.59 6.26 4.27
CA GLN A 55 -7.80 5.93 5.01
C GLN A 55 -7.57 4.76 5.97
N ALA A 56 -6.87 3.72 5.54
CA ALA A 56 -6.52 2.58 6.39
C ALA A 56 -5.77 3.01 7.66
N THR A 57 -4.83 3.96 7.57
CA THR A 57 -4.09 4.47 8.75
C THR A 57 -4.98 5.22 9.77
N GLN A 58 -6.22 5.57 9.41
CA GLN A 58 -7.18 6.23 10.29
C GLN A 58 -8.23 5.27 10.87
N CYS A 59 -8.26 4.02 10.40
CA CYS A 59 -9.19 2.99 10.83
C CYS A 59 -8.69 2.23 12.06
N THR A 60 -9.59 1.47 12.70
CA THR A 60 -9.25 0.57 13.79
C THR A 60 -8.68 -0.74 13.22
N GLY A 61 -7.50 -1.17 13.67
CA GLY A 61 -6.86 -2.40 13.22
C GLY A 61 -5.35 -2.31 13.32
N ASP A 62 -4.66 -2.77 12.26
CA ASP A 62 -3.20 -2.87 12.15
C ASP A 62 -2.62 -1.65 11.40
N PRO A 63 -2.26 -0.56 12.11
CA PRO A 63 -1.79 0.67 11.50
C PRO A 63 -0.42 0.51 10.83
N ASP A 64 0.39 -0.42 11.31
CA ASP A 64 1.72 -0.74 10.81
C ASP A 64 1.67 -1.37 9.41
N GLU A 65 0.77 -2.33 9.17
CA GLU A 65 0.54 -2.90 7.83
C GLU A 65 0.02 -1.84 6.84
N ALA A 66 -0.89 -0.97 7.29
CA ALA A 66 -1.36 0.15 6.47
C ALA A 66 -0.24 1.13 6.10
N MET A 67 0.66 1.44 7.04
CA MET A 67 1.80 2.32 6.82
C MET A 67 2.86 1.70 5.90
N LEU A 68 3.11 0.40 6.01
CA LEU A 68 4.00 -0.33 5.10
C LEU A 68 3.48 -0.27 3.66
N ASN A 69 2.19 -0.57 3.46
CA ASN A 69 1.59 -0.49 2.12
C ASN A 69 1.58 0.94 1.56
N LEU A 70 1.36 1.94 2.41
CA LEU A 70 1.49 3.35 2.02
C LEU A 70 2.93 3.68 1.57
N ALA A 71 3.95 3.23 2.31
CA ALA A 71 5.35 3.42 1.95
C ALA A 71 5.69 2.80 0.59
N LEU A 72 5.19 1.59 0.31
CA LEU A 72 5.40 0.92 -0.98
C LEU A 72 4.75 1.68 -2.15
N VAL A 73 3.54 2.22 -1.96
CA VAL A 73 2.88 3.03 -2.99
C VAL A 73 3.60 4.35 -3.22
N LEU A 74 4.03 5.03 -2.15
CA LEU A 74 4.80 6.27 -2.24
C LEU A 74 6.17 6.05 -2.93
N ARG A 75 6.83 4.93 -2.66
CA ARG A 75 8.04 4.51 -3.38
C ARG A 75 7.77 4.32 -4.87
N ALA A 76 6.66 3.69 -5.24
CA ALA A 76 6.27 3.52 -6.64
C ALA A 76 5.91 4.84 -7.34
N GLN A 77 5.53 5.87 -6.57
CA GLN A 77 5.35 7.25 -7.03
C GLN A 77 6.65 8.09 -7.00
N GLU A 78 7.81 7.48 -6.68
CA GLU A 78 9.11 8.15 -6.54
C GLU A 78 9.16 9.23 -5.42
N ARG A 79 8.21 9.18 -4.47
CA ARG A 79 8.15 10.08 -3.30
C ARG A 79 8.94 9.47 -2.14
N TYR A 80 10.25 9.34 -2.34
CA TYR A 80 11.12 8.55 -1.46
C TYR A 80 11.18 9.07 -0.03
N GLN A 81 11.21 10.39 0.17
CA GLN A 81 11.22 10.99 1.52
C GLN A 81 9.99 10.59 2.34
N GLU A 82 8.80 10.72 1.76
CA GLU A 82 7.54 10.39 2.44
C GLU A 82 7.38 8.88 2.63
N ALA A 83 7.86 8.07 1.67
CA ALA A 83 7.91 6.63 1.80
C ALA A 83 8.78 6.21 2.98
N LEU A 84 9.95 6.83 3.15
CA LEU A 84 10.89 6.52 4.24
C LEU A 84 10.28 6.87 5.60
N GLU A 85 9.61 8.02 5.71
CA GLU A 85 8.89 8.40 6.92
C GLU A 85 7.80 7.39 7.28
N CYS A 86 7.03 6.92 6.29
CA CYS A 86 6.00 5.91 6.51
C CYS A 86 6.60 4.56 6.96
N ALA A 87 7.67 4.10 6.29
CA ALA A 87 8.34 2.84 6.62
C ALA A 87 8.94 2.86 8.04
N ARG A 88 9.59 3.96 8.44
CA ARG A 88 10.12 4.10 9.81
C ARG A 88 9.02 4.13 10.87
N ARG A 89 7.87 4.75 10.57
CA ARG A 89 6.73 4.74 11.51
C ARG A 89 6.11 3.35 11.62
N ALA A 90 5.97 2.62 10.51
CA ALA A 90 5.54 1.21 10.54
C ALA A 90 6.49 0.36 11.41
N GLN A 91 7.81 0.54 11.25
CA GLN A 91 8.82 -0.15 12.06
C GLN A 91 8.73 0.18 13.56
N GLN A 92 8.41 1.42 13.92
CA GLN A 92 8.24 1.81 15.34
C GLN A 92 6.98 1.24 15.98
N MET A 93 5.97 0.88 15.18
CA MET A 93 4.67 0.38 15.64
C MET A 93 4.57 -1.14 15.59
N SER A 94 5.44 -1.79 14.83
CA SER A 94 5.46 -3.25 14.64
C SER A 94 5.86 -3.98 15.92
N ASP A 95 4.95 -4.81 16.43
CA ASP A 95 5.26 -5.94 17.34
C ASP A 95 5.26 -7.30 16.59
N GLY A 96 4.99 -7.32 15.28
CA GLY A 96 4.81 -8.56 14.52
C GLY A 96 4.94 -8.49 12.98
N LEU A 97 5.29 -7.34 12.39
CA LEU A 97 5.66 -7.31 10.97
C LEU A 97 7.04 -7.96 10.77
N ASP A 98 7.29 -8.48 9.56
CA ASP A 98 8.62 -8.97 9.21
C ASP A 98 9.61 -7.79 9.18
N GLU A 99 10.41 -7.68 10.24
CA GLU A 99 11.45 -6.66 10.36
C GLU A 99 12.39 -6.65 9.16
N SER A 100 12.57 -7.80 8.49
CA SER A 100 13.43 -7.95 7.32
C SER A 100 12.90 -7.18 6.11
N GLU A 101 11.58 -7.25 5.86
CA GLU A 101 10.96 -6.56 4.72
C GLU A 101 11.01 -5.04 4.90
N LEU A 102 10.75 -4.56 6.11
CA LEU A 102 10.84 -3.14 6.47
C LEU A 102 12.28 -2.62 6.39
N ALA A 103 13.26 -3.39 6.89
CA ALA A 103 14.66 -3.00 6.84
C ALA A 103 15.18 -2.84 5.40
N LEU A 104 14.85 -3.81 4.52
CA LEU A 104 15.22 -3.73 3.10
C LEU A 104 14.57 -2.53 2.41
N LEU A 105 13.28 -2.28 2.68
CA LEU A 105 12.59 -1.11 2.12
C LEU A 105 13.22 0.21 2.58
N ILE A 106 13.57 0.32 3.86
CA ILE A 106 14.22 1.52 4.42
C ILE A 106 15.58 1.75 3.75
N GLU A 107 16.42 0.72 3.63
CA GLU A 107 17.73 0.83 2.98
C GLU A 107 17.60 1.24 1.51
N ASP A 108 16.67 0.64 0.78
CA ASP A 108 16.39 0.98 -0.62
C ASP A 108 15.94 2.44 -0.78
N LEU A 109 15.11 2.93 0.14
CA LEU A 109 14.62 4.31 0.14
C LEU A 109 15.72 5.31 0.49
N GLU A 110 16.56 5.02 1.48
CA GLU A 110 17.71 5.87 1.84
C GLU A 110 18.67 6.04 0.68
N LYS A 111 18.97 4.94 -0.04
CA LYS A 111 19.77 4.99 -1.27
C LYS A 111 19.09 5.83 -2.34
N ALA A 112 17.80 5.60 -2.60
CA ALA A 112 17.07 6.38 -3.60
C ALA A 112 17.14 7.89 -3.29
N ILE A 113 16.99 8.29 -2.03
CA ILE A 113 17.09 9.69 -1.61
C ILE A 113 18.49 10.27 -1.86
N GLU A 114 19.55 9.49 -1.65
CA GLU A 114 20.93 9.94 -1.89
C GLU A 114 21.23 10.19 -3.38
N PHE A 115 20.59 9.44 -4.28
CA PHE A 115 20.84 9.46 -5.72
C PHE A 115 19.84 10.30 -6.55
N HIS A 116 18.86 10.95 -5.91
CA HIS A 116 17.85 11.81 -6.55
C HIS A 116 18.01 13.29 -6.14
#